data_AF-A0A6A4GH00-F1
#
_entry.id   AF-A0A6A4GH00-F1
#
_cell.length_a   1.000
_cell.length_b   1.000
_cell.length_c   1.000
_cell.angle_alpha   90.00
_cell.angle_beta   90.00
_cell.angle_gamma   90.00
#
_symmetry.space_group_name_H-M   'P 1'
#
loop_
_entity.id
_entity.type
_entity.pdbx_description
1 polymer ?
#
loop_
_entity_poly.entity_id
_entity_poly.type
_entity_poly.pdbx_seq_one_letter_code
_entity_poly.pdbx_strand_id
1 'polypeptide(L)'
;MAFRILHNAVIGKMGIEGREYQAFLSGFRLPVPGGLSFPEIAHSYLCGAGAFVGKAYNFIESFDDLSSKLQINLENLDPVDEARLSGVLESAPESYHGKSFEFILQDFLEGRGIPCPTFFETIREQISPLIQLSEAEDSSTFCLRIFTWAIGGAPYLQAGTLTIMEVFLVSDNNWAYIPKQQDEPCRAEFLHTEYALTELGTYGPHTEAKDAREAIHFWLFHQILEAIGSHTFI
;
A
#
# COMPACT_ATOMS: atom_id res chain seq x y z
N MET A 1 13.98 -2.60 24.06
CA MET A 1 13.55 -1.42 23.29
C MET A 1 12.48 -1.78 22.24
N ALA A 2 12.72 -2.77 21.37
CA ALA A 2 11.75 -3.24 20.36
C ALA A 2 10.34 -3.55 20.91
N PHE A 3 10.27 -4.16 22.09
CA PHE A 3 9.00 -4.47 22.75
C PHE A 3 8.19 -3.24 23.19
N ARG A 4 8.86 -2.16 23.62
CA ARG A 4 8.23 -0.88 23.95
C ARG A 4 7.61 -0.26 22.70
N ILE A 5 8.28 -0.42 21.56
CA ILE A 5 7.84 0.08 20.25
C ILE A 5 6.60 -0.70 19.81
N LEU A 6 6.63 -2.04 19.89
CA LEU A 6 5.50 -2.89 19.52
C LEU A 6 4.26 -2.63 20.38
N HIS A 7 4.43 -2.54 21.71
CA HIS A 7 3.32 -2.20 22.60
C HIS A 7 2.74 -0.82 22.31
N ASN A 8 3.61 0.19 22.14
CA ASN A 8 3.14 1.55 21.87
C ASN A 8 2.49 1.69 20.50
N ALA A 9 2.90 0.89 19.51
CA ALA A 9 2.28 0.83 18.19
C ALA A 9 0.90 0.17 18.22
N VAL A 10 0.65 -0.80 19.12
CA VAL A 10 -0.62 -1.55 19.18
C VAL A 10 -1.61 -0.96 20.20
N ILE A 11 -1.14 -0.41 21.31
CA ILE A 11 -1.98 -0.01 22.46
C ILE A 11 -1.85 1.49 22.81
N GLY A 12 -0.92 2.22 22.17
CA GLY A 12 -0.63 3.63 22.46
C GLY A 12 0.37 3.83 23.61
N LYS A 13 0.74 5.09 23.88
CA LYS A 13 1.71 5.46 24.94
C LYS A 13 1.13 5.21 26.33
N MET A 14 1.23 3.99 26.84
CA MET A 14 1.10 3.76 28.28
C MET A 14 2.40 4.10 29.00
N GLY A 15 2.27 4.69 30.20
CA GLY A 15 3.38 4.83 31.13
C GLY A 15 3.96 3.46 31.47
N ILE A 16 5.29 3.35 31.46
CA ILE A 16 6.06 2.10 31.68
C ILE A 16 5.74 1.44 33.05
N GLU A 17 5.11 2.19 33.95
CA GLU A 17 4.73 1.77 35.29
C GLU A 17 3.33 1.14 35.40
N GLY A 18 2.56 1.10 34.31
CA GLY A 18 1.24 0.46 34.29
C GLY A 18 1.32 -1.04 34.62
N ARG A 19 0.44 -1.54 35.50
CA ARG A 19 0.43 -2.96 35.90
C ARG A 19 0.16 -3.87 34.72
N GLU A 20 -0.66 -3.42 33.79
CA GLU A 20 -1.01 -4.07 32.54
C GLU A 20 0.22 -4.22 31.65
N TYR A 21 1.05 -3.18 31.56
CA TYR A 21 2.30 -3.21 30.81
C TYR A 21 3.32 -4.17 31.45
N GLN A 22 3.43 -4.18 32.78
CA GLN A 22 4.29 -5.11 33.51
C GLN A 22 3.80 -6.56 33.39
N ALA A 23 2.49 -6.79 33.39
CA ALA A 23 1.89 -8.10 33.14
C ALA A 23 2.16 -8.57 31.71
N PHE A 24 2.00 -7.69 30.71
CA PHE A 24 2.34 -7.96 29.32
C PHE A 24 3.83 -8.31 29.16
N LEU A 25 4.75 -7.53 29.75
CA LEU A 25 6.18 -7.84 29.80
C LEU A 25 6.50 -9.19 30.45
N SER A 26 5.82 -9.50 31.56
CA SER A 26 6.01 -10.75 32.29
C SER A 26 5.55 -11.95 31.45
N GLY A 27 4.48 -11.79 30.67
CA GLY A 27 4.00 -12.79 29.71
C GLY A 27 5.07 -13.21 28.70
N PHE A 28 5.86 -12.27 28.16
CA PHE A 28 6.93 -12.59 27.22
C PHE A 28 8.13 -13.32 27.85
N ARG A 29 8.27 -13.24 29.18
CA ARG A 29 9.30 -13.97 29.93
C ARG A 29 8.84 -15.36 30.36
N LEU A 30 7.57 -15.71 30.13
CA LEU A 30 7.10 -17.07 30.38
C LEU A 30 7.83 -18.06 29.46
N PRO A 31 8.17 -19.25 29.97
CA PRO A 31 8.78 -20.29 29.16
C PRO A 31 7.79 -20.76 28.08
N VAL A 32 8.25 -20.81 26.83
CA VAL A 32 7.53 -21.44 25.73
C VAL A 32 7.92 -22.93 25.62
N PRO A 33 7.24 -23.75 24.79
CA PRO A 33 7.63 -25.14 24.59
C PRO A 33 9.12 -25.26 24.23
N GLY A 34 9.85 -26.07 25.01
CA GLY A 34 11.31 -26.18 24.93
C GLY A 34 12.08 -25.41 26.02
N GLY A 35 11.39 -24.70 26.91
CA GLY A 35 11.97 -24.10 28.13
C GLY A 35 12.67 -22.75 27.93
N LEU A 36 12.72 -22.24 26.69
CA LEU A 36 13.20 -20.90 26.38
C LEU A 36 12.10 -19.86 26.60
N SER A 37 12.49 -18.64 26.97
CA SER A 37 11.63 -17.46 26.93
C SER A 37 11.63 -16.81 25.54
N PHE A 38 10.65 -15.97 25.26
CA PHE A 38 10.57 -15.26 23.97
C PHE A 38 11.80 -14.37 23.67
N PRO A 39 12.38 -13.63 24.65
CA PRO A 39 13.63 -12.91 24.43
C PRO A 39 14.81 -13.82 24.09
N GLU A 40 14.89 -15.00 24.71
CA GLU A 40 15.96 -15.97 24.42
C GLU A 40 15.81 -16.54 23.02
N ILE A 41 14.58 -16.79 22.56
CA ILE A 41 14.30 -17.16 21.18
C ILE A 41 14.69 -16.04 20.23
N ALA A 42 14.28 -14.79 20.47
CA ALA A 42 14.63 -13.69 19.57
C ALA A 42 16.15 -13.47 19.45
N HIS A 43 16.92 -13.74 20.52
CA HIS A 43 18.39 -13.69 20.48
C HIS A 43 19.06 -14.95 19.92
N SER A 44 18.35 -16.07 19.82
CA SER A 44 18.91 -17.31 19.25
C SER A 44 18.95 -17.30 17.71
N TYR A 45 18.28 -16.33 17.08
CA TYR A 45 18.40 -16.11 15.64
C TYR A 45 19.76 -15.53 15.29
N LEU A 46 20.41 -16.10 14.27
CA LEU A 46 21.56 -15.49 13.63
C LEU A 46 21.11 -14.13 13.07
N CYS A 47 21.73 -13.04 13.51
CA CYS A 47 21.33 -11.64 13.30
C CYS A 47 20.23 -11.07 14.24
N GLY A 48 19.92 -11.77 15.33
CA GLY A 48 19.12 -11.27 16.46
C GLY A 48 17.65 -10.99 16.13
N ALA A 49 17.06 -10.02 16.85
CA ALA A 49 15.63 -9.73 16.76
C ALA A 49 15.17 -9.29 15.36
N GLY A 50 16.04 -8.68 14.55
CA GLY A 50 15.73 -8.31 13.17
C GLY A 50 15.49 -9.54 12.29
N ALA A 51 16.31 -10.58 12.41
CA ALA A 51 16.10 -11.85 11.71
C ALA A 51 14.88 -12.63 12.22
N PHE A 52 14.58 -12.51 13.52
CA PHE A 52 13.34 -13.06 14.07
C PHE A 52 12.10 -12.39 13.45
N VAL A 53 12.06 -11.06 13.40
CA VAL A 53 10.99 -10.30 12.74
C VAL A 53 10.94 -10.60 11.25
N GLY A 54 12.09 -10.65 10.57
CA GLY A 54 12.19 -11.04 9.16
C GLY A 54 11.78 -12.48 8.84
N LYS A 55 11.62 -13.36 9.85
CA LYS A 55 10.96 -14.66 9.66
C LYS A 55 9.44 -14.59 9.74
N ALA A 56 8.90 -13.65 10.48
CA ALA A 56 7.46 -13.44 10.61
C ALA A 56 6.89 -12.65 9.43
N TYR A 57 7.72 -11.89 8.73
CA TYR A 57 7.33 -11.06 7.59
C TYR A 57 8.16 -11.39 6.35
N ASN A 58 7.49 -11.41 5.22
CA ASN A 58 8.10 -11.53 3.91
C ASN A 58 8.32 -10.12 3.35
N PHE A 59 9.59 -9.76 3.15
CA PHE A 59 9.92 -8.59 2.36
C PHE A 59 9.66 -8.88 0.88
N ILE A 60 9.16 -7.88 0.17
CA ILE A 60 8.87 -7.97 -1.26
C ILE A 60 10.07 -7.42 -2.00
N GLU A 61 10.75 -8.28 -2.75
CA GLU A 61 11.91 -7.95 -3.56
C GLU A 61 11.57 -7.93 -5.07
N SER A 62 10.47 -8.58 -5.44
CA SER A 62 9.99 -8.71 -6.82
C SER A 62 8.48 -8.81 -6.89
N PHE A 63 7.91 -8.63 -8.08
CA PHE A 63 6.49 -8.89 -8.32
C PHE A 63 6.13 -10.36 -8.09
N ASP A 64 7.03 -11.31 -8.39
CA ASP A 64 6.83 -12.74 -8.11
C ASP A 64 6.69 -13.04 -6.60
N ASP A 65 7.43 -12.31 -5.76
CA ASP A 65 7.28 -12.43 -4.30
C ASP A 65 5.91 -11.94 -3.83
N LEU A 66 5.39 -10.90 -4.48
CA LEU A 66 4.06 -10.37 -4.20
C LEU A 66 2.98 -11.35 -4.69
N SER A 67 3.01 -11.73 -5.97
CA SER A 67 1.98 -12.56 -6.61
C SER A 67 1.87 -13.97 -6.00
N SER A 68 2.97 -14.52 -5.47
CA SER A 68 2.95 -15.80 -4.76
C SER A 68 2.28 -15.76 -3.37
N LYS A 69 2.08 -14.56 -2.81
CA LYS A 69 1.58 -14.34 -1.43
C LYS A 69 0.34 -13.46 -1.37
N LEU A 70 0.07 -12.71 -2.42
CA LEU A 70 -1.08 -11.84 -2.61
C LEU A 70 -1.79 -12.26 -3.89
N GLN A 71 -3.00 -12.80 -3.74
CA GLN A 71 -3.89 -13.04 -4.85
C GLN A 71 -4.68 -11.76 -5.14
N ILE A 72 -4.40 -11.13 -6.28
CA ILE A 72 -5.18 -10.00 -6.78
C ILE A 72 -6.34 -10.57 -7.61
N ASN A 73 -7.56 -10.50 -7.07
CA ASN A 73 -8.75 -10.99 -7.72
C ASN A 73 -9.37 -9.89 -8.60
N LEU A 74 -9.34 -10.13 -9.91
CA LEU A 74 -9.95 -9.30 -10.95
C LEU A 74 -11.18 -9.98 -11.59
N GLU A 75 -11.70 -11.07 -11.02
CA GLU A 75 -12.82 -11.82 -11.61
C GLU A 75 -14.17 -11.13 -11.41
N ASN A 76 -14.26 -10.23 -10.42
CA ASN A 76 -15.50 -9.54 -10.05
C ASN A 76 -15.60 -8.11 -10.64
N LEU A 77 -14.87 -7.84 -11.72
CA LEU A 77 -14.97 -6.55 -12.42
C LEU A 77 -16.36 -6.38 -13.05
N ASP A 78 -16.92 -5.18 -12.99
CA ASP A 78 -18.18 -4.88 -13.66
C ASP A 78 -17.95 -4.93 -15.19
N PRO A 79 -18.69 -5.79 -15.93
CA PRO A 79 -18.46 -5.96 -17.36
C PRO A 79 -18.66 -4.68 -18.19
N VAL A 80 -19.50 -3.75 -17.71
CA VAL A 80 -19.77 -2.49 -18.39
C VAL A 80 -18.57 -1.56 -18.23
N ASP A 81 -18.02 -1.45 -17.02
CA ASP A 81 -16.84 -0.62 -16.76
C ASP A 81 -15.59 -1.22 -17.44
N GLU A 82 -15.45 -2.55 -17.45
CA GLU A 82 -14.38 -3.25 -18.16
C GLU A 82 -14.45 -3.04 -19.68
N ALA A 83 -15.64 -3.16 -20.28
CA ALA A 83 -15.83 -2.90 -21.70
C ALA A 83 -15.54 -1.42 -22.05
N ARG A 84 -15.90 -0.48 -21.16
CA ARG A 84 -15.61 0.94 -21.33
C ARG A 84 -14.11 1.21 -21.29
N LEU A 85 -13.40 0.66 -20.30
CA LEU A 85 -11.94 0.78 -20.22
C LEU A 85 -11.27 0.17 -21.45
N SER A 86 -11.66 -1.04 -21.84
CA SER A 86 -11.15 -1.72 -23.04
C SER A 86 -11.35 -0.86 -24.29
N GLY A 87 -12.55 -0.27 -24.46
CA GLY A 87 -12.83 0.63 -25.58
C GLY A 87 -11.96 1.89 -25.61
N VAL A 88 -11.58 2.44 -24.45
CA VAL A 88 -10.62 3.55 -24.37
C VAL A 88 -9.22 3.07 -24.75
N LEU A 89 -8.80 1.90 -24.26
CA LEU A 89 -7.47 1.33 -24.51
C LEU A 89 -7.26 0.91 -25.97
N GLU A 90 -8.31 0.58 -26.72
CA GLU A 90 -8.24 0.40 -28.18
C GLU A 90 -7.78 1.66 -28.93
N SER A 91 -7.94 2.84 -28.34
CA SER A 91 -7.48 4.11 -28.91
C SER A 91 -6.25 4.69 -28.22
N ALA A 92 -5.71 3.99 -27.21
CA ALA A 92 -4.57 4.45 -26.43
C ALA A 92 -3.24 4.38 -27.23
N PRO A 93 -2.20 5.11 -26.78
CA PRO A 93 -0.85 5.01 -27.33
C PRO A 93 -0.28 3.59 -27.26
N GLU A 94 0.74 3.30 -28.07
CA GLU A 94 1.28 1.94 -28.29
C GLU A 94 1.54 1.14 -27.01
N SER A 95 1.97 1.78 -25.92
CA SER A 95 2.26 1.14 -24.64
C SER A 95 1.05 0.39 -24.04
N TYR A 96 -0.17 0.89 -24.29
CA TYR A 96 -1.41 0.34 -23.74
C TYR A 96 -2.49 0.00 -24.75
N HIS A 97 -2.18 0.10 -26.04
CA HIS A 97 -3.12 -0.25 -27.09
C HIS A 97 -3.61 -1.70 -26.94
N GLY A 98 -4.92 -1.87 -26.74
CA GLY A 98 -5.57 -3.17 -26.58
C GLY A 98 -5.13 -3.98 -25.34
N LYS A 99 -4.54 -3.32 -24.33
CA LYS A 99 -4.12 -3.99 -23.09
C LYS A 99 -5.29 -4.14 -22.10
N SER A 100 -5.19 -5.12 -21.21
CA SER A 100 -6.16 -5.32 -20.12
C SER A 100 -5.83 -4.45 -18.92
N PHE A 101 -6.79 -4.29 -18.00
CA PHE A 101 -6.54 -3.64 -16.71
C PHE A 101 -5.49 -4.38 -15.88
N GLU A 102 -5.51 -5.72 -15.91
CA GLU A 102 -4.50 -6.56 -15.26
C GLU A 102 -3.08 -6.22 -15.73
N PHE A 103 -2.89 -6.07 -17.04
CA PHE A 103 -1.60 -5.68 -17.61
C PHE A 103 -1.15 -4.30 -17.10
N ILE A 104 -2.07 -3.34 -17.04
CA ILE A 104 -1.76 -1.99 -16.54
C ILE A 104 -1.35 -2.04 -15.07
N LEU A 105 -2.08 -2.78 -14.24
CA LEU A 105 -1.78 -2.93 -12.82
C LEU A 105 -0.42 -3.62 -12.61
N GLN A 106 -0.15 -4.70 -13.35
CA GLN A 106 1.15 -5.38 -13.30
C GLN A 106 2.28 -4.45 -13.76
N ASP A 107 2.13 -3.75 -14.89
CA ASP A 107 3.12 -2.81 -15.41
C ASP A 107 3.42 -1.66 -14.42
N PHE A 108 2.42 -1.20 -13.68
CA PHE A 108 2.59 -0.25 -12.58
C PHE A 108 3.38 -0.86 -11.41
N LEU A 109 3.01 -2.06 -10.97
CA LEU A 109 3.64 -2.75 -9.84
C LEU A 109 5.10 -3.12 -10.12
N GLU A 110 5.41 -3.49 -11.36
CA GLU A 110 6.78 -3.76 -11.84
C GLU A 110 7.54 -2.47 -12.23
N GLY A 111 6.85 -1.33 -12.20
CA GLY A 111 7.42 -0.02 -12.45
C GLY A 111 8.59 0.29 -11.52
N ARG A 112 9.54 1.08 -12.03
CA ARG A 112 10.68 1.58 -11.25
C ARG A 112 10.46 3.05 -10.96
N GLY A 113 10.94 3.48 -9.80
CA GLY A 113 10.89 4.88 -9.45
C GLY A 113 9.57 5.30 -8.86
N ILE A 114 9.49 6.59 -8.57
CA ILE A 114 8.27 7.27 -8.20
C ILE A 114 7.58 7.72 -9.50
N PRO A 115 6.32 7.35 -9.74
CA PRO A 115 5.54 7.94 -10.82
C PRO A 115 5.44 9.46 -10.59
N CYS A 116 5.96 10.23 -11.54
CA CYS A 116 5.93 11.70 -11.54
C CYS A 116 6.55 12.34 -10.29
N PRO A 117 7.89 12.29 -10.13
CA PRO A 117 8.60 12.81 -8.95
C PRO A 117 8.29 14.28 -8.64
N THR A 118 7.90 15.08 -9.64
CA THR A 118 7.56 16.50 -9.44
C THR A 118 6.35 16.68 -8.52
N PHE A 119 5.35 15.82 -8.64
CA PHE A 119 4.14 15.83 -7.81
C PHE A 119 4.31 15.03 -6.52
N PHE A 120 5.37 14.25 -6.42
CA PHE A 120 5.63 13.44 -5.24
C PHE A 120 5.89 14.28 -3.99
N GLU A 121 6.54 15.44 -4.11
CA GLU A 121 6.91 16.25 -2.96
C GLU A 121 5.69 16.74 -2.16
N THR A 122 4.52 16.90 -2.80
CA THR A 122 3.28 17.33 -2.10
C THR A 122 2.64 16.21 -1.27
N ILE A 123 2.86 14.96 -1.68
CA ILE A 123 2.30 13.74 -1.04
C ILE A 123 3.34 13.00 -0.20
N ARG A 124 4.59 13.45 -0.21
CA ARG A 124 5.72 12.84 0.47
C ARG A 124 5.50 12.60 1.96
N GLU A 125 4.89 13.56 2.64
CA GLU A 125 4.63 13.49 4.09
C GLU A 125 3.57 12.44 4.45
N GLN A 126 2.77 12.01 3.46
CA GLN A 126 1.73 11.01 3.66
C GLN A 126 2.28 9.58 3.58
N ILE A 127 3.53 9.39 3.14
CA ILE A 127 4.11 8.07 2.95
C ILE A 127 4.70 7.53 4.24
N SER A 128 4.49 6.23 4.49
CA SER A 128 5.02 5.55 5.67
C SER A 128 6.52 5.79 5.80
N PRO A 129 7.01 6.19 6.99
CA PRO A 129 8.44 6.32 7.23
C PRO A 129 9.19 4.99 7.11
N LEU A 130 8.46 3.86 7.06
CA LEU A 130 9.03 2.53 6.80
C LEU A 130 9.45 2.32 5.35
N ILE A 131 8.90 3.10 4.42
CA ILE A 131 9.29 3.09 3.00
C ILE A 131 10.36 4.16 2.83
N GLN A 132 11.61 3.73 2.68
CA GLN A 132 12.74 4.64 2.53
C GLN A 132 12.66 5.36 1.18
N LEU A 133 12.30 6.65 1.22
CA LEU A 133 12.17 7.46 0.01
C LEU A 133 13.48 7.67 -0.74
N SER A 134 14.61 7.59 -0.03
CA SER A 134 15.95 7.62 -0.63
C SER A 134 16.21 6.44 -1.57
N GLU A 135 15.47 5.34 -1.42
CA GLU A 135 15.55 4.18 -2.31
C GLU A 135 14.52 4.26 -3.44
N ALA A 136 13.55 5.18 -3.36
CA ALA A 136 12.36 5.16 -4.22
C ALA A 136 12.66 5.45 -5.69
N GLU A 137 13.62 6.34 -5.99
CA GLU A 137 13.95 6.76 -7.37
C GLU A 137 14.48 5.61 -8.24
N ASP A 138 15.25 4.68 -7.65
CA ASP A 138 15.90 3.58 -8.38
C ASP A 138 15.33 2.20 -8.05
N SER A 139 14.41 2.11 -7.09
CA SER A 139 13.90 0.83 -6.61
C SER A 139 12.78 0.28 -7.50
N SER A 140 12.92 -0.99 -7.90
CA SER A 140 11.85 -1.79 -8.51
C SER A 140 10.83 -2.32 -7.48
N THR A 141 11.02 -2.02 -6.20
CA THR A 141 10.15 -2.51 -5.11
C THR A 141 9.30 -1.39 -4.52
N PHE A 142 9.50 -0.15 -4.94
CA PHE A 142 8.81 1.00 -4.37
C PHE A 142 7.28 0.90 -4.56
N CYS A 143 6.81 0.77 -5.81
CA CYS A 143 5.38 0.60 -6.10
C CYS A 143 4.79 -0.63 -5.41
N LEU A 144 5.51 -1.76 -5.39
CA LEU A 144 5.08 -2.98 -4.69
C LEU A 144 4.87 -2.74 -3.19
N ARG A 145 5.81 -2.05 -2.53
CA ARG A 145 5.73 -1.76 -1.09
C ARG A 145 4.62 -0.77 -0.76
N ILE A 146 4.43 0.25 -1.60
CA ILE A 146 3.33 1.22 -1.45
C ILE A 146 1.97 0.51 -1.62
N PHE A 147 1.84 -0.31 -2.65
CA PHE A 147 0.63 -1.10 -2.87
C PHE A 147 0.34 -2.06 -1.71
N THR A 148 1.36 -2.78 -1.24
CA THR A 148 1.23 -3.68 -0.07
C THR A 148 0.83 -2.91 1.18
N TRP A 149 1.38 -1.71 1.35
CA TRP A 149 1.04 -0.84 2.47
C TRP A 149 -0.43 -0.40 2.41
N ALA A 150 -0.94 -0.05 1.23
CA ALA A 150 -2.35 0.29 1.03
C ALA A 150 -3.31 -0.83 1.40
N ILE A 151 -2.94 -2.07 1.10
CA ILE A 151 -3.82 -3.22 1.32
C ILE A 151 -3.72 -3.72 2.77
N GLY A 152 -2.49 -3.85 3.27
CA GLY A 152 -2.20 -4.55 4.52
C GLY A 152 -1.87 -3.65 5.70
N GLY A 153 -1.79 -2.33 5.51
CA GLY A 153 -1.32 -1.40 6.53
C GLY A 153 0.17 -1.52 6.85
N ALA A 154 0.92 -2.36 6.13
CA ALA A 154 2.38 -2.45 6.22
C ALA A 154 3.03 -2.72 4.85
N PRO A 155 4.26 -2.25 4.59
CA PRO A 155 4.97 -2.45 3.31
C PRO A 155 5.56 -3.87 3.15
N TYR A 156 5.03 -4.85 3.88
CA TYR A 156 5.47 -6.25 3.90
C TYR A 156 4.28 -7.15 4.17
N LEU A 157 4.39 -8.41 3.73
CA LEU A 157 3.33 -9.42 3.94
C LEU A 157 3.67 -10.31 5.13
N GLN A 158 2.65 -10.78 5.84
CA GLN A 158 2.84 -11.76 6.90
C GLN A 158 3.28 -13.12 6.29
N ALA A 159 4.23 -13.78 6.94
CA ALA A 159 4.69 -15.09 6.50
C ALA A 159 3.65 -16.19 6.79
N GLY A 160 3.45 -17.08 5.82
CA GLY A 160 2.54 -18.23 5.94
C GLY A 160 1.06 -17.91 5.74
N THR A 161 0.72 -16.67 5.39
CA THR A 161 -0.64 -16.25 5.06
C THR A 161 -0.74 -15.90 3.58
N LEU A 162 -1.73 -16.46 2.89
CA LEU A 162 -2.14 -15.99 1.58
C LEU A 162 -3.14 -14.85 1.78
N THR A 163 -2.80 -13.65 1.32
CA THR A 163 -3.72 -12.51 1.34
C THR A 163 -4.49 -12.49 0.02
N ILE A 164 -5.80 -12.27 0.09
CA ILE A 164 -6.65 -12.08 -1.10
C ILE A 164 -7.08 -10.62 -1.10
N MET A 165 -6.84 -9.93 -2.22
CA MET A 165 -7.32 -8.58 -2.46
C MET A 165 -8.31 -8.63 -3.62
N GLU A 166 -9.48 -8.03 -3.43
CA GLU A 166 -10.42 -7.79 -4.53
C GLU A 166 -10.21 -6.38 -5.05
N VAL A 167 -10.02 -6.24 -6.36
CA VAL A 167 -9.96 -4.94 -7.01
C VAL A 167 -11.25 -4.73 -7.77
N PHE A 168 -11.87 -3.57 -7.57
CA PHE A 168 -13.07 -3.17 -8.28
C PHE A 168 -12.72 -2.06 -9.26
N LEU A 169 -13.09 -2.24 -10.53
CA LEU A 169 -13.11 -1.15 -11.49
C LEU A 169 -14.47 -0.48 -11.38
N VAL A 170 -14.47 0.82 -11.08
CA VAL A 170 -15.70 1.58 -10.86
C VAL A 170 -15.68 2.83 -11.72
N SER A 171 -16.79 3.11 -12.38
CA SER A 171 -17.00 4.42 -13.00
C SER A 171 -17.47 5.47 -12.00
N ASP A 172 -17.27 6.75 -12.34
CA ASP A 172 -17.74 7.91 -11.57
C ASP A 172 -19.27 7.89 -11.28
N ASN A 173 -20.02 7.12 -12.07
CA ASN A 173 -21.47 6.98 -11.94
C ASN A 173 -21.88 5.82 -11.01
N ASN A 174 -20.93 5.11 -10.39
CA ASN A 174 -21.22 3.97 -9.54
C ASN A 174 -21.84 4.43 -8.21
N TRP A 175 -23.16 4.27 -8.11
CA TRP A 175 -23.97 4.63 -6.94
C TRP A 175 -23.54 3.99 -5.61
N ALA A 176 -22.75 2.90 -5.64
CA ALA A 176 -22.18 2.31 -4.42
C ALA A 176 -21.07 3.19 -3.82
N TYR A 177 -20.44 4.02 -4.64
CA TYR A 177 -19.32 4.92 -4.27
C TYR A 177 -19.70 6.40 -4.34
N ILE A 178 -20.89 6.73 -4.86
CA ILE A 178 -21.48 8.06 -4.74
C ILE A 178 -21.89 8.25 -3.27
N PRO A 179 -21.29 9.22 -2.54
CA PRO A 179 -21.64 9.48 -1.15
C PRO A 179 -23.13 9.81 -1.05
N LYS A 180 -23.83 9.24 -0.07
CA LYS A 180 -25.23 9.63 0.15
C LYS A 180 -25.22 11.04 0.74
N GLN A 181 -26.28 11.82 0.51
CA GLN A 181 -26.42 13.18 1.09
C GLN A 181 -26.26 13.23 2.62
N GLN A 182 -26.36 12.09 3.31
CA GLN A 182 -26.17 11.99 4.76
C GLN A 182 -24.69 11.96 5.18
N ASP A 183 -23.77 11.73 4.24
CA ASP A 183 -22.32 11.64 4.46
C ASP A 183 -21.60 13.00 4.23
N GLU A 184 -22.37 14.08 3.99
CA GLU A 184 -21.86 15.45 3.78
C GLU A 184 -20.97 16.03 4.91
N PRO A 185 -21.17 15.74 6.21
CA PRO A 185 -20.27 16.26 7.24
C PRO A 185 -18.86 15.67 7.14
N CYS A 186 -18.75 14.41 6.70
CA CYS A 186 -17.47 13.80 6.37
C CYS A 186 -16.92 14.34 5.03
N ARG A 187 -17.79 14.70 4.05
CA ARG A 187 -17.36 15.30 2.76
C ARG A 187 -16.40 16.49 2.93
N ALA A 188 -16.57 17.38 3.91
CA ALA A 188 -15.79 18.61 3.94
C ALA A 188 -14.28 18.38 4.10
N GLU A 189 -13.88 17.24 4.67
CA GLU A 189 -12.47 16.82 4.77
C GLU A 189 -12.05 15.93 3.59
N PHE A 190 -12.98 15.16 2.99
CA PHE A 190 -12.70 14.19 1.92
C PHE A 190 -12.90 14.71 0.48
N LEU A 191 -13.62 15.82 0.26
CA LEU A 191 -13.96 16.33 -1.09
C LEU A 191 -13.10 17.49 -1.59
N HIS A 192 -11.90 17.66 -1.05
CA HIS A 192 -10.89 18.41 -1.78
C HIS A 192 -10.31 17.66 -2.99
N THR A 193 -10.87 16.49 -3.36
CA THR A 193 -10.39 15.60 -4.42
C THR A 193 -11.42 15.34 -5.54
N GLU A 194 -12.27 16.32 -5.86
CA GLU A 194 -12.94 16.42 -7.18
C GLU A 194 -11.94 16.75 -8.34
N TYR A 195 -10.67 16.41 -8.11
CA TYR A 195 -9.50 16.81 -8.88
C TYR A 195 -8.85 15.64 -9.63
N ALA A 196 -9.22 14.37 -9.44
CA ALA A 196 -8.45 13.25 -9.99
C ALA A 196 -8.38 13.18 -11.54
N LEU A 197 -9.43 13.62 -12.27
CA LEU A 197 -9.38 13.78 -13.73
C LEU A 197 -9.15 15.24 -14.16
N THR A 198 -9.44 16.20 -13.29
CA THR A 198 -9.23 17.64 -13.54
C THR A 198 -7.75 18.03 -13.38
N GLU A 199 -6.98 17.33 -12.53
CA GLU A 199 -5.52 17.44 -12.37
C GLU A 199 -4.75 16.66 -13.43
N LEU A 200 -5.34 15.63 -14.05
CA LEU A 200 -4.87 15.19 -15.38
C LEU A 200 -4.96 16.34 -16.41
N GLY A 201 -5.80 17.35 -16.17
CA GLY A 201 -5.85 18.61 -16.91
C GLY A 201 -4.74 19.61 -16.56
N THR A 202 -4.17 19.57 -15.33
CA THR A 202 -2.94 20.31 -14.97
C THR A 202 -1.67 19.53 -15.31
N TYR A 203 -1.80 18.25 -15.68
CA TYR A 203 -0.77 17.37 -16.22
C TYR A 203 -0.40 17.80 -17.67
N GLY A 204 0.23 18.96 -17.77
CA GLY A 204 0.67 19.62 -19.00
C GLY A 204 2.10 19.22 -19.41
N PRO A 205 2.52 19.42 -20.67
CA PRO A 205 3.91 19.15 -21.08
C PRO A 205 4.91 20.11 -20.42
N HIS A 206 4.41 21.00 -19.57
CA HIS A 206 5.14 22.01 -18.84
C HIS A 206 5.56 21.55 -17.43
N THR A 207 4.99 20.46 -16.91
CA THR A 207 5.34 19.91 -15.60
C THR A 207 6.28 18.71 -15.73
N GLU A 208 6.03 17.77 -16.66
CA GLU A 208 6.89 16.58 -16.85
C GLU A 208 6.82 16.04 -18.29
N ALA A 209 7.82 15.24 -18.69
CA ALA A 209 7.81 14.55 -19.98
C ALA A 209 6.65 13.55 -20.03
N LYS A 210 6.08 13.37 -21.23
CA LYS A 210 4.75 12.78 -21.40
C LYS A 210 4.81 11.49 -22.18
N ASP A 211 4.63 10.38 -21.48
CA ASP A 211 3.99 9.23 -22.07
C ASP A 211 2.71 8.87 -21.30
N ALA A 212 1.78 8.16 -21.95
CA ALA A 212 0.54 7.75 -21.31
C ALA A 212 0.78 6.75 -20.16
N ARG A 213 1.95 6.10 -20.14
CA ARG A 213 2.36 5.14 -19.12
C ARG A 213 2.60 5.83 -17.80
N GLU A 214 3.41 6.86 -17.76
CA GLU A 214 3.69 7.66 -16.57
C GLU A 214 2.41 8.32 -16.02
N ALA A 215 1.53 8.84 -16.89
CA ALA A 215 0.27 9.43 -16.45
C ALA A 215 -0.67 8.41 -15.79
N ILE A 216 -0.78 7.20 -16.34
CA ILE A 216 -1.59 6.12 -15.76
C ILE A 216 -0.96 5.60 -14.48
N HIS A 217 0.36 5.44 -14.43
CA HIS A 217 1.09 5.02 -13.24
C HIS A 217 0.90 6.02 -12.10
N PHE A 218 0.96 7.32 -12.40
CA PHE A 218 0.71 8.37 -11.40
C PHE A 218 -0.72 8.37 -10.90
N TRP A 219 -1.69 8.23 -11.78
CA TRP A 219 -3.09 8.08 -11.37
C TRP A 219 -3.27 6.89 -10.43
N LEU A 220 -2.74 5.70 -10.78
CA LEU A 220 -2.78 4.52 -9.91
C LEU A 220 -2.09 4.78 -8.57
N PHE A 221 -0.90 5.37 -8.60
CA PHE A 221 -0.15 5.71 -7.40
C PHE A 221 -0.94 6.60 -6.45
N HIS A 222 -1.56 7.65 -6.98
CA HIS A 222 -2.40 8.56 -6.21
C HIS A 222 -3.60 7.84 -5.57
N GLN A 223 -4.33 7.05 -6.35
CA GLN A 223 -5.48 6.28 -5.84
C GLN A 223 -5.08 5.31 -4.71
N ILE A 224 -3.92 4.67 -4.84
CA ILE A 224 -3.37 3.77 -3.81
C ILE A 224 -3.02 4.54 -2.53
N LEU A 225 -2.43 5.72 -2.64
CA LEU A 225 -2.11 6.57 -1.48
C LEU A 225 -3.37 7.12 -0.79
N GLU A 226 -4.37 7.54 -1.56
CA GLU A 226 -5.66 7.96 -0.98
C GLU A 226 -6.33 6.82 -0.20
N ALA A 227 -6.25 5.59 -0.71
CA ALA A 227 -6.76 4.42 0.00
C ALA A 227 -6.04 4.21 1.34
N ILE A 228 -4.72 4.43 1.40
CA ILE A 228 -3.92 4.33 2.64
C ILE A 228 -4.42 5.32 3.70
N GLY A 229 -4.69 6.57 3.30
CA GLY A 229 -5.14 7.63 4.21
C GLY A 229 -6.42 7.26 4.98
N SER A 230 -7.25 6.38 4.42
CA SER A 230 -8.51 5.94 5.03
C SER A 230 -8.37 4.78 6.05
N HIS A 231 -7.23 4.07 6.04
CA HIS A 231 -7.00 2.86 6.85
C HIS A 231 -5.87 2.99 7.88
N THR A 232 -5.09 4.07 7.82
CA THR A 232 -3.96 4.27 8.72
C THR A 232 -4.42 4.98 9.99
N PHE A 233 -4.55 4.23 11.09
CA PHE A 233 -4.69 4.85 12.42
C PHE A 233 -3.36 5.55 12.76
N ILE A 234 -3.34 6.89 12.70
CA ILE A 234 -2.27 7.73 13.25
C ILE A 234 -2.37 7.78 14.78
#